data_AF-A0A820PVG3-F1
#
_entry.id   AF-A0A820PVG3-F1
#
_cell.length_a   1.000
_cell.length_b   1.000
_cell.length_c   1.000
_cell.angle_alpha   90.00
_cell.angle_beta   90.00
_cell.angle_gamma   90.00
#
_symmetry.space_group_name_H-M   'P 1'
#
loop_
_entity.id
_entity.type
_entity.pdbx_description
1 polymer ?
#
loop_
_entity_poly.entity_id
_entity_poly.type
_entity_poly.pdbx_seq_one_letter_code
_entity_poly.pdbx_strand_id
1 'polypeptide(L)'
;MNNLVFHLIDGWTVFCPYNLTNDDIYRYFIDNQQTPGHQSLIFGIRELNSTEMNNYCSNNSSINTLPITDEPYDFTSNYELLIYTSGCYYLDESNNWKSDGLTVGPLTNMYETECLSTHLTTFAGGFIVLPAPINWSHLFSTANH
;
A
#
# COMPACT_ATOMS: atom_id res chain seq x y z
N MET A 1 22.77 13.09 16.14
CA MET A 1 21.94 12.00 16.68
C MET A 1 21.47 11.19 15.49
N ASN A 2 21.55 9.86 15.60
CA ASN A 2 21.83 8.96 14.48
C ASN A 2 20.60 8.62 13.62
N ASN A 3 20.80 8.65 12.29
CA ASN A 3 19.95 8.17 11.18
C ASN A 3 19.60 6.67 11.27
N LEU A 4 18.93 6.22 12.33
CA LEU A 4 18.61 4.79 12.52
C LEU A 4 17.24 4.39 11.94
N VAL A 5 16.37 5.33 11.56
CA VAL A 5 15.00 5.04 11.09
C VAL A 5 14.94 4.62 9.62
N PHE A 6 15.89 5.09 8.80
CA PHE A 6 15.83 4.97 7.33
C PHE A 6 16.12 3.57 6.77
N HIS A 7 16.65 2.64 7.58
CA HIS A 7 16.98 1.28 7.15
C HIS A 7 15.82 0.28 7.26
N LEU A 8 14.61 0.73 7.63
CA LEU A 8 13.45 -0.12 7.94
C LEU A 8 12.28 0.03 6.94
N ILE A 9 12.49 0.73 5.82
CA ILE A 9 11.45 0.92 4.81
C ILE A 9 11.71 -0.03 3.65
N ASP A 10 10.82 -1.00 3.47
CA ASP A 10 10.94 -2.03 2.43
C ASP A 10 10.70 -1.46 1.02
N GLY A 11 9.94 -0.37 0.91
CA GLY A 11 9.66 0.30 -0.35
C GLY A 11 8.98 1.66 -0.19
N TRP A 12 9.02 2.46 -1.25
CA TRP A 12 8.33 3.75 -1.33
C TRP A 12 7.94 4.06 -2.79
N THR A 13 6.96 4.94 -2.95
CA THR A 13 6.56 5.49 -4.25
C THR A 13 6.17 6.95 -4.10
N VAL A 14 6.21 7.71 -5.19
CA VAL A 14 5.68 9.07 -5.26
C VAL A 14 4.50 9.08 -6.21
N PHE A 15 3.41 9.71 -5.76
CA PHE A 15 2.23 9.94 -6.59
C PHE A 15 2.28 11.35 -7.18
N CYS A 16 2.56 11.42 -8.47
CA CYS A 16 2.55 12.66 -9.24
C CYS A 16 1.21 12.84 -9.97
N PRO A 17 0.83 14.05 -10.39
CA PRO A 17 -0.44 14.30 -11.07
C PRO A 17 -0.72 13.38 -12.28
N TYR A 18 0.33 12.98 -13.02
CA TYR A 18 0.19 12.06 -14.16
C TYR A 18 0.00 10.59 -13.77
N ASN A 19 0.18 10.21 -12.50
CA ASN A 19 -0.13 8.87 -11.99
C ASN A 19 -1.60 8.68 -11.65
N LEU A 20 -2.41 9.74 -11.73
CA LEU A 20 -3.81 9.70 -11.39
C LEU A 20 -4.54 8.82 -12.40
N THR A 21 -5.32 7.85 -11.90
CA THR A 21 -6.16 7.02 -12.77
C THR A 21 -7.39 7.80 -13.25
N ASN A 22 -8.11 7.27 -14.23
CA ASN A 22 -9.34 7.88 -14.75
C ASN A 22 -10.45 8.04 -13.69
N ASP A 23 -10.36 7.29 -12.58
CA ASP A 23 -11.29 7.36 -11.45
C ASP A 23 -10.85 8.40 -10.40
N ASP A 24 -9.91 9.28 -10.73
CA ASP A 24 -9.33 10.31 -9.85
C ASP A 24 -8.68 9.77 -8.57
N ILE A 25 -8.15 8.54 -8.63
CA ILE A 25 -7.44 7.90 -7.52
C ILE A 25 -6.01 7.51 -7.89
N TYR A 26 -5.12 7.59 -6.90
CA TYR A 26 -3.80 6.98 -6.95
C TYR A 26 -3.87 5.53 -6.48
N ARG A 27 -3.16 4.64 -7.18
CA ARG A 27 -3.11 3.21 -6.85
C ARG A 27 -1.69 2.78 -6.57
N TYR A 28 -1.52 2.04 -5.48
CA TYR A 28 -0.30 1.33 -5.15
C TYR A 28 -0.65 -0.10 -4.77
N PHE A 29 -0.02 -1.04 -5.45
CA PHE A 29 -0.32 -2.46 -5.34
C PHE A 29 0.91 -3.20 -4.85
N ILE A 30 0.74 -3.96 -3.76
CA ILE A 30 1.75 -4.85 -3.21
C ILE A 30 1.24 -6.28 -3.37
N ASP A 31 2.00 -7.10 -4.08
CA ASP A 31 1.68 -8.52 -4.29
C ASP A 31 2.31 -9.42 -3.20
N ASN A 32 2.01 -10.72 -3.29
CA ASN A 32 2.55 -11.73 -2.40
C ASN A 32 4.03 -12.08 -2.64
N GLN A 33 4.66 -11.55 -3.70
CA GLN A 33 6.09 -11.67 -3.96
C GLN A 33 6.91 -10.57 -3.26
N GLN A 34 6.28 -9.43 -2.95
CA GLN A 34 6.87 -8.32 -2.20
C GLN A 34 6.73 -8.48 -0.68
N THR A 35 5.75 -9.25 -0.22
CA THR A 35 5.50 -9.54 1.20
C THR A 35 6.08 -10.84 1.79
N PRO A 36 6.95 -11.65 1.13
CA PRO A 36 7.53 -12.85 1.73
C PRO A 36 8.23 -12.56 3.06
N GLY A 37 7.91 -13.34 4.10
CA GLY A 37 8.54 -13.21 5.41
C GLY A 37 8.01 -12.05 6.28
N HIS A 38 7.09 -11.24 5.77
CA HIS A 38 6.48 -10.14 6.54
C HIS A 38 5.24 -10.64 7.28
N GLN A 39 5.08 -10.21 8.53
CA GLN A 39 3.88 -10.51 9.36
C GLN A 39 2.90 -9.35 9.44
N SER A 40 3.38 -8.13 9.17
CA SER A 40 2.62 -6.89 9.27
C SER A 40 3.05 -5.93 8.19
N LEU A 41 2.10 -5.15 7.67
CA LEU A 41 2.34 -4.05 6.75
C LEU A 41 1.98 -2.74 7.45
N ILE A 42 2.89 -1.76 7.39
CA ILE A 42 2.68 -0.43 7.91
C ILE A 42 2.83 0.54 6.74
N PHE A 43 1.80 1.34 6.51
CA PHE A 43 1.80 2.35 5.47
C PHE A 43 1.95 3.74 6.10
N GLY A 44 2.88 4.53 5.55
CA GLY A 44 3.03 5.94 5.85
C GLY A 44 2.73 6.77 4.61
N ILE A 45 2.04 7.90 4.79
CA ILE A 45 1.80 8.87 3.72
C ILE A 45 2.31 10.24 4.16
N ARG A 46 2.80 11.02 3.21
CA ARG A 46 3.23 12.41 3.41
C ARG A 46 2.88 13.24 2.18
N GLU A 47 2.40 14.45 2.39
CA GLU A 47 2.24 15.43 1.32
C GLU A 47 3.60 16.07 0.98
N LEU A 48 3.92 16.14 -0.31
CA LEU A 48 5.11 16.83 -0.82
C LEU A 48 4.85 18.34 -0.85
N ASN A 49 5.86 19.13 -0.49
CA ASN A 49 5.79 20.59 -0.68
C ASN A 49 5.99 20.96 -2.17
N SER A 50 5.77 22.23 -2.52
CA SER A 50 5.84 22.70 -3.91
C SER A 50 7.21 22.51 -4.58
N THR A 51 8.31 22.64 -3.82
CA THR A 51 9.66 22.39 -4.34
C THR A 51 9.91 20.90 -4.55
N GLU A 52 9.47 20.06 -3.60
CA GLU A 52 9.55 18.61 -3.71
C GLU A 52 8.72 18.08 -4.88
N MET A 53 7.48 18.56 -5.05
CA MET A 53 6.63 18.21 -6.17
C MET A 53 7.33 18.50 -7.50
N ASN A 54 7.91 19.68 -7.67
CA ASN A 54 8.67 20.01 -8.87
C ASN A 54 9.89 19.10 -9.05
N ASN A 55 10.58 18.73 -7.97
CA ASN A 55 11.78 17.90 -8.04
C ASN A 55 11.46 16.43 -8.38
N TYR A 56 10.44 15.84 -7.75
CA TYR A 56 10.10 14.42 -7.91
C TYR A 56 9.18 14.15 -9.11
N CYS A 57 8.33 15.11 -9.50
CA CYS A 57 7.36 14.93 -10.60
C CYS A 57 7.78 15.58 -11.93
N SER A 58 8.99 16.14 -12.01
CA SER A 58 9.54 16.62 -13.28
C SER A 58 10.17 15.47 -14.09
N ASN A 59 10.05 15.55 -15.42
CA ASN A 59 10.61 14.59 -16.40
C ASN A 59 12.14 14.39 -16.37
N ASN A 60 12.87 15.04 -15.45
CA ASN A 60 14.32 14.91 -15.24
C ASN A 60 14.62 14.21 -13.90
N SER A 61 13.90 13.13 -13.60
CA SER A 61 13.96 12.36 -12.36
C SER A 61 15.31 11.65 -12.19
N SER A 62 16.29 12.32 -11.60
CA SER A 62 17.56 11.72 -11.13
C SER A 62 17.62 11.61 -9.60
N ILE A 63 16.53 11.91 -8.90
CA ILE A 63 16.51 11.94 -7.43
C ILE A 63 16.00 10.60 -6.91
N ASN A 64 16.95 9.72 -6.57
CA ASN A 64 16.68 8.42 -5.95
C ASN A 64 16.66 8.49 -4.41
N THR A 65 16.69 9.70 -3.83
CA THR A 65 16.65 9.87 -2.37
C THR A 65 15.20 9.87 -1.90
N LEU A 66 14.91 9.12 -0.84
CA LEU A 66 13.58 9.10 -0.23
C LEU A 66 13.20 10.51 0.23
N PRO A 67 11.99 11.02 -0.09
CA PRO A 67 11.47 12.31 0.38
C PRO A 67 11.00 12.24 1.85
N ILE A 68 11.81 11.67 2.73
CA ILE A 68 11.46 11.53 4.15
C ILE A 68 12.11 12.63 4.96
N THR A 69 11.29 13.33 5.71
CA THR A 69 11.68 14.23 6.79
C THR A 69 11.25 13.59 8.11
N ASP A 70 12.10 13.63 9.14
CA ASP A 70 11.74 13.14 10.49
C ASP A 70 10.93 14.20 11.28
N GLU A 71 10.21 15.05 10.55
CA GLU A 71 9.44 16.15 11.09
C GLU A 71 7.95 15.92 10.80
N PRO A 72 7.07 16.15 11.78
CA PRO A 72 5.62 16.12 11.56
C PRO A 72 5.25 17.09 10.44
N TYR A 73 4.39 16.64 9.54
CA TYR A 73 3.90 17.46 8.44
C TYR A 73 2.38 17.50 8.46
N ASP A 74 1.82 18.69 8.61
CA ASP A 74 0.38 18.92 8.52
C ASP A 74 -0.02 18.97 7.06
N PHE A 75 -0.93 18.07 6.66
CA PHE A 75 -1.48 18.05 5.31
C PHE A 75 -2.22 19.36 5.04
N THR A 76 -1.88 20.02 3.95
CA THR A 76 -2.56 21.24 3.48
C THR A 76 -3.82 20.93 2.66
N SER A 77 -3.92 19.70 2.16
CA SER A 77 -5.04 19.20 1.36
C SER A 77 -5.80 18.09 2.08
N ASN A 78 -7.11 17.99 1.82
CA ASN A 78 -7.90 16.84 2.25
C ASN A 78 -7.46 15.60 1.47
N TYR A 79 -7.45 14.45 2.15
CA TYR A 79 -7.16 13.16 1.52
C TYR A 79 -8.09 12.08 2.06
N GLU A 80 -8.36 11.09 1.20
CA GLU A 80 -9.02 9.85 1.58
C GLU A 80 -8.06 8.70 1.27
N LEU A 81 -7.97 7.73 2.18
CA LEU A 81 -7.10 6.57 2.04
C LEU A 81 -7.94 5.31 2.22
N LEU A 82 -7.95 4.48 1.18
CA LEU A 82 -8.54 3.16 1.21
C LEU A 82 -7.41 2.12 1.14
N ILE A 83 -7.34 1.26 2.16
CA ILE A 83 -6.43 0.12 2.18
C ILE A 83 -7.28 -1.15 2.24
N TYR A 84 -7.02 -2.06 1.32
CA TYR A 84 -7.62 -3.38 1.30
C TYR A 84 -6.56 -4.42 1.00
N THR A 85 -6.83 -5.64 1.44
CA THR A 85 -6.00 -6.80 1.13
C THR A 85 -6.86 -7.81 0.38
N SER A 86 -6.25 -8.52 -0.56
CA SER A 86 -6.90 -9.62 -1.26
C SER A 86 -6.03 -10.88 -1.20
N GLY A 87 -6.66 -12.04 -1.30
CA GLY A 87 -6.02 -13.35 -1.27
C GLY A 87 -6.59 -14.29 -2.33
N CYS A 88 -5.71 -15.12 -2.88
CA CYS A 88 -6.04 -16.19 -3.81
C CYS A 88 -5.73 -17.54 -3.17
N TYR A 89 -6.67 -18.47 -3.29
CA TYR A 89 -6.56 -19.82 -2.74
C TYR A 89 -7.04 -20.87 -3.73
N TYR A 90 -6.43 -22.06 -3.67
CA TYR A 90 -6.85 -23.23 -4.41
C TYR A 90 -7.12 -24.39 -3.44
N LEU A 91 -8.04 -25.28 -3.80
CA LEU A 91 -8.31 -26.48 -3.04
C LEU A 91 -7.41 -27.62 -3.52
N ASP A 92 -6.57 -28.15 -2.63
CA ASP A 92 -5.69 -29.29 -2.93
C ASP A 92 -6.44 -30.64 -2.90
N GLU A 93 -5.79 -31.71 -3.35
CA GLU A 93 -6.36 -33.07 -3.39
C GLU A 93 -6.71 -33.62 -2.00
N SER A 94 -6.12 -33.05 -0.95
CA SER A 94 -6.38 -33.38 0.45
C SER A 94 -7.49 -32.51 1.07
N ASN A 95 -8.22 -31.75 0.25
CA ASN A 95 -9.26 -30.80 0.66
C ASN A 95 -8.78 -29.67 1.57
N ASN A 96 -7.53 -29.22 1.41
CA ASN A 96 -7.02 -28.04 2.11
C ASN A 96 -6.93 -26.84 1.17
N TRP A 97 -7.25 -25.66 1.71
CA TRP A 97 -7.01 -24.40 1.01
C TRP A 97 -5.53 -24.04 1.09
N LYS A 98 -4.94 -23.78 -0.07
CA LYS A 98 -3.53 -23.50 -0.28
C LYS A 98 -3.37 -22.25 -1.14
N SER A 99 -2.19 -21.62 -1.08
CA SER A 99 -1.89 -20.39 -1.84
C SER A 99 -0.58 -20.45 -2.62
N ASP A 100 0.14 -21.57 -2.59
CA ASP A 100 1.30 -21.78 -3.45
C ASP A 100 0.88 -21.78 -4.93
N GLY A 101 1.78 -21.37 -5.83
CA GLY A 101 1.48 -21.27 -7.27
C GLY A 101 0.40 -20.25 -7.65
N LEU A 102 -0.07 -19.44 -6.70
CA LEU A 102 -1.02 -18.36 -6.91
C LEU A 102 -0.36 -17.00 -6.73
N THR A 103 -0.76 -16.03 -7.54
CA THR A 103 -0.36 -14.62 -7.42
C THR A 103 -1.60 -13.75 -7.60
N VAL A 104 -1.78 -12.77 -6.71
CA VAL A 104 -2.81 -11.75 -6.89
C VAL A 104 -2.38 -10.86 -8.04
N GLY A 105 -3.22 -10.74 -9.06
CA GLY A 105 -2.92 -10.05 -10.29
C GLY A 105 -3.13 -8.52 -10.19
N PRO A 106 -2.48 -7.75 -11.07
CA PRO A 106 -2.50 -6.29 -11.06
C PRO A 106 -3.86 -5.68 -11.42
N LEU A 107 -4.81 -6.45 -11.96
CA LEU A 107 -6.17 -5.97 -12.22
C LEU A 107 -7.07 -6.00 -10.97
N THR A 108 -6.57 -6.54 -9.85
CA THR A 108 -7.26 -6.53 -8.56
C THR A 108 -7.60 -5.12 -8.11
N ASN A 109 -8.87 -4.89 -7.80
CA ASN A 109 -9.37 -3.61 -7.31
C ASN A 109 -10.31 -3.80 -6.10
N MET A 110 -10.97 -2.73 -5.66
CA MET A 110 -11.86 -2.77 -4.49
C MET A 110 -13.12 -3.63 -4.69
N TYR A 111 -13.42 -4.04 -5.93
CA TYR A 111 -14.63 -4.79 -6.29
C TYR A 111 -14.32 -6.24 -6.68
N GLU A 112 -13.14 -6.51 -7.23
CA GLU A 112 -12.79 -7.83 -7.75
C GLU A 112 -11.31 -8.18 -7.51
N THR A 113 -11.05 -9.47 -7.42
CA THR A 113 -9.71 -10.04 -7.27
C THR A 113 -9.33 -10.84 -8.50
N GLU A 114 -8.21 -10.49 -9.11
CA GLU A 114 -7.59 -11.26 -10.17
C GLU A 114 -6.65 -12.30 -9.55
N CYS A 115 -6.85 -13.58 -9.85
CA CYS A 115 -5.97 -14.65 -9.41
C CYS A 115 -5.27 -15.30 -10.60
N LEU A 116 -3.95 -15.16 -10.64
CA LEU A 116 -3.09 -15.85 -11.60
C LEU A 116 -2.63 -17.17 -10.97
N SER A 117 -2.90 -18.29 -11.65
CA SER A 117 -2.71 -19.64 -11.10
C SER A 117 -1.91 -20.55 -12.02
N THR A 118 -1.01 -21.35 -11.43
CA THR A 118 -0.37 -22.49 -12.10
C THR A 118 -1.06 -23.83 -11.84
N HIS A 119 -2.08 -23.86 -10.99
CA HIS A 119 -2.87 -25.06 -10.69
C HIS A 119 -4.10 -25.15 -11.59
N LEU A 120 -4.63 -26.37 -11.77
CA LEU A 120 -5.92 -26.62 -12.42
C LEU A 120 -6.84 -27.35 -11.45
N THR A 121 -7.57 -26.58 -10.64
CA THR A 121 -8.43 -27.10 -9.56
C THR A 121 -9.56 -26.09 -9.24
N THR A 122 -10.22 -26.24 -8.11
CA THR A 122 -11.19 -25.28 -7.58
C THR A 122 -10.47 -24.10 -6.94
N PHE A 123 -10.93 -22.89 -7.22
CA PHE A 123 -10.36 -21.64 -6.71
C PHE A 123 -11.31 -20.89 -5.81
N ALA A 124 -10.75 -20.10 -4.90
CA ALA A 124 -11.44 -19.11 -4.10
C ALA A 124 -10.62 -17.82 -4.05
N GLY A 125 -11.30 -16.69 -4.17
CA GLY A 125 -10.76 -15.37 -3.87
C GLY A 125 -11.36 -14.84 -2.57
N GLY A 126 -10.62 -13.99 -1.86
CA GLY A 126 -11.09 -13.33 -0.66
C GLY A 126 -10.63 -11.88 -0.60
N PHE A 127 -11.48 -11.00 -0.08
CA PHE A 127 -11.20 -9.57 0.05
C PHE A 127 -11.45 -9.13 1.49
N ILE A 128 -10.47 -8.45 2.08
CA ILE A 128 -10.59 -7.84 3.41
C ILE A 128 -10.37 -6.33 3.25
N VAL A 129 -11.44 -5.56 3.42
CA VAL A 129 -11.37 -4.10 3.57
C VAL A 129 -10.98 -3.81 5.01
N LEU A 130 -9.88 -3.09 5.21
CA LEU A 130 -9.57 -2.61 6.55
C LEU A 130 -10.61 -1.57 6.96
N PRO A 131 -11.04 -1.54 8.23
CA PRO A 131 -11.97 -0.51 8.70
C PRO A 131 -11.45 0.89 8.36
N ALA A 132 -12.37 1.85 8.20
CA ALA A 132 -12.04 3.25 7.97
C ALA A 132 -10.93 3.73 8.94
N PRO A 133 -10.01 4.62 8.50
CA PRO A 133 -8.83 4.99 9.25
C PRO A 133 -9.18 5.39 10.68
N ILE A 134 -8.39 4.88 11.62
CA ILE A 134 -8.54 5.12 13.05
C ILE A 134 -8.53 6.64 13.30
N ASN A 135 -9.59 7.17 13.91
CA ASN A 135 -9.61 8.55 14.33
C ASN A 135 -8.71 8.74 15.56
N TRP A 136 -7.44 9.04 15.30
CA TRP A 136 -6.42 9.27 16.33
C TRP A 136 -6.72 10.47 17.24
N SER A 137 -7.47 11.48 16.76
CA SER A 137 -7.85 12.62 17.61
C SER A 137 -8.73 12.22 18.79
N HIS A 138 -9.56 11.18 18.62
CA HIS A 138 -10.37 10.61 19.70
C HIS A 138 -9.55 9.70 20.64
N LEU A 139 -8.53 9.01 20.11
CA LEU A 139 -7.64 8.17 20.93
C LEU A 139 -6.67 9.00 21.78
N PHE A 140 -6.21 10.15 21.28
CA PHE A 140 -5.30 11.02 22.03
C PHE A 140 -6.01 12.09 22.88
N SER A 141 -7.29 12.37 22.64
CA SER A 141 -8.09 13.22 23.54
C SER A 141 -8.44 12.53 24.86
N THR A 142 -8.41 11.19 24.89
CA THR A 142 -8.64 10.38 26.11
C THR A 142 -7.35 10.09 26.89
N ALA A 143 -6.18 10.46 26.36
CA ALA A 143 -4.88 10.26 27.01
C ALA A 143 -4.46 11.41 27.94
N ASN A 144 -5.31 12.44 28.11
CA ASN A 144 -5.09 13.57 29.02
C ASN A 144 -6.08 13.56 30.20
N HIS A 145 -6.23 12.41 30.86
CA HIS A 145 -6.85 12.29 32.19
C HIS A 145 -6.04 11.39 33.11
#